data_AF-A0A947RIM9-F1
#
_entry.id   AF-A0A947RIM9-F1
#
_cell.length_a   1.000
_cell.length_b   1.000
_cell.length_c   1.000
_cell.angle_alpha   90.00
_cell.angle_beta   90.00
_cell.angle_gamma   90.00
#
_symmetry.space_group_name_H-M   'P 1'
#
loop_
_entity.id
_entity.type
_entity.pdbx_description
1 polymer ?
#
loop_
_entity_poly.entity_id
_entity_poly.type
_entity_poly.pdbx_seq_one_letter_code
_entity_poly.pdbx_strand_id
1 'polypeptide(L)'
;MTLSNLDLKRIYYYVICTIAFFVLMWGTIDLASSSVGLFNIRKADASLSVSSVDSPLMPEKGEQFFDVYYQKKMLYDRFWDSLARILISGLVFAYCRYTVGKMEETA
;
A
#
# COMPACT_ATOMS: atom_id res chain seq x y z
N MET A 1 1.45 38.62 18.38
CA MET A 1 0.62 38.03 17.31
C MET A 1 -0.34 37.05 17.99
N THR A 2 -1.59 37.45 18.22
CA THR A 2 -2.60 36.60 18.87
C THR A 2 -3.22 35.70 17.82
N LEU A 3 -2.83 34.43 17.82
CA LEU A 3 -3.40 33.40 16.96
C LEU A 3 -4.89 33.23 17.31
N SER A 4 -5.79 33.38 16.33
CA SER A 4 -7.21 33.16 16.58
C SER A 4 -7.50 31.66 16.71
N ASN A 5 -8.58 31.28 17.41
CA ASN A 5 -9.01 29.88 17.50
C ASN A 5 -9.31 29.27 16.11
N LEU A 6 -9.70 30.11 15.14
CA LEU A 6 -9.94 29.69 13.75
C LEU A 6 -8.63 29.32 13.04
N ASP A 7 -7.58 30.13 13.23
CA ASP A 7 -6.25 29.87 12.68
C ASP A 7 -5.65 28.58 13.25
N LEU A 8 -5.80 28.36 14.56
CA LEU A 8 -5.33 27.15 15.21
C LEU A 8 -6.04 25.91 14.66
N LYS A 9 -7.38 25.97 14.51
CA LYS A 9 -8.16 24.87 13.90
C LYS A 9 -7.71 24.58 12.48
N ARG A 10 -7.45 25.62 11.67
CA ARG A 10 -6.95 25.47 10.30
C ARG A 10 -5.58 24.77 10.27
N ILE A 11 -4.66 25.18 11.14
CA ILE A 11 -3.33 24.55 11.27
C ILE A 11 -3.46 23.06 11.62
N TYR A 12 -4.36 22.68 12.54
CA TYR A 12 -4.60 21.28 12.87
C TYR A 12 -5.00 20.45 11.64
N TYR A 13 -5.93 20.94 10.82
CA TYR A 13 -6.34 20.21 9.63
C TYR A 13 -5.24 20.15 8.56
N TYR A 14 -4.39 21.18 8.43
CA TYR A 14 -3.21 21.09 7.55
C TYR A 14 -2.23 20.03 8.02
N VAL A 15 -1.94 19.96 9.32
CA VAL A 15 -1.06 18.93 9.89
C VAL A 15 -1.62 17.54 9.60
N ILE A 16 -2.92 17.34 9.82
CA ILE A 16 -3.58 16.05 9.51
C ILE A 16 -3.50 15.74 8.02
N CYS A 17 -3.76 16.72 7.14
CA CYS A 17 -3.61 16.58 5.69
C CYS A 17 -2.19 16.15 5.31
N THR A 18 -1.17 16.81 5.85
CA THR A 18 0.23 16.50 5.55
C THR A 18 0.59 15.08 5.99
N ILE A 19 0.22 14.67 7.20
CA ILE A 19 0.47 13.30 7.69
C ILE A 19 -0.26 12.28 6.83
N ALA A 20 -1.55 12.50 6.54
CA ALA A 20 -2.33 11.61 5.69
C ALA A 20 -1.75 11.50 4.27
N PHE A 21 -1.20 12.60 3.73
CA PHE A 21 -0.51 12.61 2.44
C PHE A 21 0.77 11.77 2.46
N PHE A 22 1.58 11.86 3.51
CA PHE A 22 2.76 11.00 3.66
C PHE A 22 2.37 9.51 3.73
N VAL A 23 1.32 9.19 4.48
CA VAL A 23 0.79 7.82 4.57
C VAL A 23 0.28 7.33 3.21
N LEU A 24 -0.40 8.18 2.45
CA LEU A 24 -0.86 7.89 1.08
C LEU A 24 0.31 7.60 0.14
N MET A 25 1.33 8.46 0.13
CA MET A 25 2.52 8.26 -0.71
C MET A 25 3.21 6.95 -0.36
N TRP A 26 3.45 6.70 0.92
CA TRP A 26 4.08 5.47 1.38
C TRP A 26 3.24 4.24 1.01
N GLY A 27 1.94 4.26 1.30
CA GLY A 27 1.03 3.17 0.98
C GLY A 27 0.99 2.88 -0.52
N THR A 28 1.04 3.92 -1.36
CA THR A 28 1.07 3.78 -2.82
C THR A 28 2.33 3.07 -3.31
N ILE A 29 3.50 3.42 -2.76
CA ILE A 29 4.77 2.77 -3.09
C ILE A 29 4.74 1.29 -2.64
N ASP A 30 4.25 1.02 -1.43
CA ASP A 30 4.12 -0.35 -0.92
C ASP A 30 3.14 -1.18 -1.78
N LEU A 31 2.01 -0.62 -2.16
CA LEU A 31 1.03 -1.28 -3.05
C LEU A 31 1.63 -1.57 -4.43
N ALA A 32 2.36 -0.61 -5.01
CA ALA A 32 3.04 -0.80 -6.28
C ALA A 32 4.11 -1.91 -6.20
N SER A 33 4.94 -1.90 -5.14
CA SER A 33 6.00 -2.89 -4.95
C SER A 33 5.44 -4.32 -4.76
N SER A 34 4.40 -4.48 -3.94
CA SER A 34 3.73 -5.76 -3.71
C SER A 34 3.00 -6.25 -4.96
N SER A 35 2.38 -5.35 -5.73
CA SER A 35 1.78 -5.69 -7.02
C SER A 35 2.81 -6.22 -8.01
N VAL A 36 3.94 -5.52 -8.18
CA VAL A 36 5.04 -5.94 -9.05
C VAL A 36 5.58 -7.31 -8.60
N GLY A 37 5.75 -7.51 -7.29
CA GLY A 37 6.16 -8.80 -6.74
C GLY A 37 5.17 -9.93 -7.06
N LEU A 38 3.86 -9.68 -6.93
CA LEU A 38 2.82 -10.66 -7.26
C LEU A 38 2.81 -11.01 -8.75
N PHE A 39 3.01 -10.02 -9.63
CA PHE A 39 3.14 -10.26 -11.07
C PHE A 39 4.37 -11.10 -11.41
N ASN A 40 5.50 -10.87 -10.74
CA ASN A 40 6.73 -11.63 -10.98
C ASN A 40 6.66 -13.07 -10.47
N ILE A 41 6.06 -13.32 -9.29
CA ILE A 41 5.81 -14.69 -8.79
C ILE A 41 4.88 -15.45 -9.74
N ARG A 42 3.81 -14.79 -10.23
CA ARG A 42 2.89 -15.42 -11.19
C ARG A 42 3.56 -15.82 -12.50
N LYS A 43 4.58 -15.07 -12.94
CA LYS A 43 5.40 -15.43 -14.11
C LYS A 43 6.35 -16.59 -13.81
N ALA A 44 6.93 -16.65 -12.61
CA ALA A 44 7.78 -17.75 -12.17
C ALA A 44 6.99 -19.07 -12.10
N ASP A 45 5.77 -19.05 -11.53
CA ASP A 45 4.86 -20.22 -11.50
C ASP A 45 4.55 -20.75 -12.91
N ALA A 46 4.38 -19.85 -13.90
CA ALA A 46 4.12 -20.23 -15.28
C ALA A 46 5.36 -20.80 -16.01
N SER A 47 6.57 -20.46 -15.56
CA SER A 47 7.82 -21.03 -16.10
C SER A 47 8.15 -22.40 -15.49
N LEU A 48 7.80 -22.60 -14.21
CA LEU A 48 7.98 -23.87 -13.49
C LEU A 48 7.02 -24.97 -13.98
N SER A 49 5.82 -24.62 -14.45
CA SER A 49 4.87 -25.59 -15.00
C SER A 49 5.23 -26.12 -16.39
N VAL A 50 6.13 -25.44 -17.12
CA VAL A 50 6.58 -25.85 -18.46
C VAL A 50 7.82 -26.77 -18.42
N SER A 51 8.58 -26.77 -17.33
CA SER A 51 9.82 -27.55 -17.18
C SER A 51 9.62 -28.86 -16.42
N SER A 52 8.79 -29.77 -16.94
CA SER A 52 8.57 -31.09 -16.31
C SER A 52 8.80 -32.30 -17.22
N VAL A 53 9.43 -32.13 -18.40
CA VAL A 53 9.65 -33.26 -19.31
C VAL A 53 11.01 -33.94 -19.18
N ASP A 54 12.12 -33.27 -18.83
CA ASP A 54 13.43 -33.97 -18.76
C ASP A 54 14.41 -33.34 -17.75
N SER A 55 14.45 -33.83 -16.50
CA SER A 55 15.62 -33.64 -15.62
C SER A 55 15.70 -34.74 -14.55
N PRO A 56 16.85 -35.46 -14.43
CA PRO A 56 16.97 -36.66 -13.59
C PRO A 56 17.40 -36.37 -12.13
N LEU A 57 17.29 -35.12 -11.67
CA LEU A 57 17.55 -34.76 -10.28
C LEU A 57 16.26 -34.23 -9.69
N MET A 58 15.54 -35.05 -8.91
CA MET A 58 14.40 -34.60 -8.13
C MET A 58 14.91 -33.60 -7.08
N PRO A 59 14.56 -32.31 -7.16
CA PRO A 59 14.77 -31.40 -6.04
C PRO A 59 13.73 -31.77 -4.98
N GLU A 60 14.01 -31.50 -3.70
CA GLU A 60 13.06 -31.60 -2.59
C GLU A 60 11.79 -30.80 -2.91
N LYS A 61 10.81 -31.44 -3.55
CA LYS A 61 9.59 -30.79 -4.03
C LYS A 61 8.83 -30.12 -2.88
N GLY A 62 8.89 -30.68 -1.67
CA GLY A 62 8.18 -30.13 -0.51
C GLY A 62 8.61 -28.69 -0.16
N GLU A 63 9.88 -28.46 0.13
CA GLU A 63 10.34 -27.20 0.73
C GLU A 63 10.19 -26.00 -0.22
N GLN A 64 10.46 -26.20 -1.50
CA GLN A 64 10.37 -25.13 -2.49
C GLN A 64 8.92 -24.71 -2.79
N PHE A 65 7.96 -25.65 -2.76
CA PHE A 65 6.53 -25.30 -2.89
C PHE A 65 5.99 -24.59 -1.66
N PHE A 66 6.44 -24.95 -0.45
CA PHE A 66 6.07 -24.23 0.76
C PHE A 66 6.59 -22.80 0.76
N ASP A 67 7.84 -22.57 0.34
CA ASP A 67 8.43 -21.22 0.29
C ASP A 67 7.68 -20.29 -0.69
N VAL A 68 7.36 -20.77 -1.90
CA VAL A 68 6.59 -19.98 -2.88
C VAL A 68 5.18 -19.65 -2.37
N TYR A 69 4.52 -20.61 -1.71
CA TYR A 69 3.20 -20.37 -1.10
C TYR A 69 3.26 -19.28 -0.03
N TYR A 70 4.25 -19.35 0.89
CA TYR A 70 4.41 -18.36 1.95
C TYR A 70 4.79 -16.98 1.41
N GLN A 71 5.71 -16.91 0.44
CA GLN A 71 6.08 -15.65 -0.20
C GLN A 71 4.87 -14.99 -0.88
N LYS A 72 4.05 -15.78 -1.59
CA LYS A 72 2.81 -15.29 -2.22
C LYS A 72 1.82 -14.79 -1.17
N LYS A 73 1.62 -15.54 -0.08
CA LYS A 73 0.74 -15.13 1.03
C LYS A 73 1.21 -13.82 1.66
N MET A 74 2.49 -13.69 1.98
CA MET A 74 3.06 -12.46 2.56
C MET A 74 2.89 -11.25 1.64
N LEU A 75 3.06 -11.43 0.32
CA LEU A 75 2.82 -10.36 -0.64
C LEU A 75 1.35 -9.96 -0.73
N TYR A 76 0.42 -10.92 -0.69
CA TYR A 76 -1.01 -10.61 -0.65
C TYR A 76 -1.41 -9.88 0.63
N ASP A 77 -0.95 -10.36 1.79
CA ASP A 77 -1.23 -9.70 3.07
C ASP A 77 -0.71 -8.25 3.06
N ARG A 78 0.51 -8.03 2.55
CA ARG A 78 1.09 -6.69 2.38
C ARG A 78 0.32 -5.84 1.37
N PHE A 79 -0.14 -6.43 0.26
CA PHE A 79 -0.95 -5.73 -0.74
C PHE A 79 -2.27 -5.24 -0.14
N TRP A 80 -3.00 -6.12 0.56
CA TRP A 80 -4.29 -5.78 1.18
C TRP A 80 -4.14 -4.76 2.31
N ASP A 81 -3.10 -4.88 3.14
CA ASP A 81 -2.80 -3.88 4.17
C ASP A 81 -2.50 -2.50 3.55
N SER A 82 -1.68 -2.48 2.49
CA SER A 82 -1.36 -1.24 1.77
C SER A 82 -2.58 -0.64 1.11
N LEU A 83 -3.46 -1.46 0.54
CA LEU A 83 -4.71 -1.01 -0.06
C LEU A 83 -5.65 -0.40 0.99
N ALA A 84 -5.84 -1.07 2.12
CA ALA A 84 -6.66 -0.54 3.22
C ALA A 84 -6.10 0.79 3.73
N ARG A 85 -4.77 0.89 3.87
CA ARG A 85 -4.08 2.11 4.28
C ARG A 85 -4.32 3.26 3.30
N ILE A 86 -4.20 3.02 1.99
CA ILE A 86 -4.50 4.03 0.96
C ILE A 86 -5.95 4.49 1.03
N LEU A 87 -6.90 3.56 1.15
CA LEU A 87 -8.32 3.89 1.20
C LEU A 87 -8.67 4.76 2.42
N ILE A 88 -8.22 4.35 3.61
CA ILE A 88 -8.50 5.08 4.85
C ILE A 88 -7.80 6.44 4.86
N SER A 89 -6.50 6.49 4.54
CA SER A 89 -5.75 7.75 4.48
C SER A 89 -6.27 8.68 3.39
N GLY A 90 -6.75 8.15 2.27
CA GLY A 90 -7.41 8.89 1.19
C GLY A 90 -8.70 9.56 1.65
N LEU A 91 -9.55 8.82 2.36
CA LEU A 91 -10.78 9.38 2.95
C LEU A 91 -10.48 10.48 3.96
N VAL A 92 -9.51 10.25 4.86
CA VAL A 92 -9.09 11.25 5.85
C VAL A 92 -8.53 12.50 5.17
N PHE A 93 -7.64 12.31 4.19
CA PHE A 93 -7.05 13.42 3.44
C PHE A 93 -8.10 14.24 2.71
N ALA A 94 -9.01 13.59 1.98
CA ALA A 94 -10.09 14.26 1.26
C ALA A 94 -11.00 15.05 2.22
N TYR A 95 -11.38 14.45 3.35
CA TYR A 95 -12.19 15.12 4.37
C TYR A 95 -11.48 16.35 4.94
N CYS A 96 -10.22 16.22 5.36
CA CYS A 96 -9.46 17.34 5.92
C CYS A 96 -9.25 18.44 4.88
N ARG A 97 -8.92 18.09 3.63
CA ARG A 97 -8.73 19.06 2.54
C ARG A 97 -10.01 19.83 2.22
N TYR A 98 -11.15 19.14 2.18
CA TYR A 98 -12.47 19.75 2.00
C TYR A 98 -12.81 20.70 3.15
N THR A 99 -12.57 20.26 4.38
CA THR A 99 -12.86 21.03 5.60
C THR A 99 -12.04 22.33 5.65
N VAL A 100 -10.76 22.26 5.30
CA VAL A 100 -9.91 23.45 5.19
C VAL A 100 -10.40 24.39 4.09
N GLY A 101 -10.77 23.86 2.92
CA GLY A 101 -11.28 24.68 1.81
C GLY A 101 -12.53 25.48 2.23
N LYS A 102 -13.47 24.83 2.93
CA LYS A 102 -14.64 25.56 3.48
C LYS A 102 -14.25 26.64 4.50
N MET A 103 -13.23 26.40 5.32
CA MET A 103 -12.74 27.39 6.27
C MET A 103 -11.98 28.54 5.59
N GLU A 104 -11.42 28.31 4.41
CA GLU A 104 -10.80 29.35 3.55
C GLU A 104 -11.86 30.22 2.88
N GLU A 105 -12.96 29.62 2.41
CA GLU A 105 -14.08 30.36 1.79
C GLU A 105 -14.88 31.22 2.78
N THR A 106 -14.84 30.88 4.07
CA THR A 106 -15.59 31.58 5.13
C THR A 106 -14.78 32.69 5.83
N ALA A 107 -13.46 32.76 5.60
CA ALA A 107 -12.55 33.72 6.23
C ALA A 107 -12.31 34.94 5.33
#